data_AF-A0A9E3D5P5-F1
#
_entry.id   AF-A0A9E3D5P5-F1
#
_cell.length_a   1.000
_cell.length_b   1.000
_cell.length_c   1.000
_cell.angle_alpha   90.00
_cell.angle_beta   90.00
_cell.angle_gamma   90.00
#
_symmetry.space_group_name_H-M   'P 1'
#
loop_
_entity.id
_entity.type
_entity.pdbx_description
1 polymer ?
#
loop_
_entity_poly.entity_id
_entity_poly.type
_entity_poly.pdbx_seq_one_letter_code
_entity_poly.pdbx_strand_id
1 'polypeptide(L)'
;MALTQSVFSLFSSRDFRLFYAGQATSYLGDGLRTIAVPLLVFQMTGSAFNLGGTYATEVFTFGLFSLVGGSLADRLDRRRLMIACDVVRFAILAAFATAAWGKWLTVPWLFVGIAVHAACGAIF
;
A
#
# COMPACT_ATOMS: atom_id res chain seq x y z
N MET A 1 -17.19 -1.96 35.87
CA MET A 1 -16.00 -2.79 36.12
C MET A 1 -15.94 -3.89 35.05
N ALA A 2 -15.50 -3.56 33.84
CA ALA A 2 -15.55 -4.47 32.67
C ALA A 2 -14.33 -4.30 31.76
N LEU A 3 -13.15 -4.05 32.34
CA LEU A 3 -11.93 -3.68 31.60
C LEU A 3 -10.76 -4.65 31.88
N THR A 4 -11.04 -5.95 31.76
CA THR A 4 -10.01 -7.00 31.73
C THR A 4 -10.38 -8.09 30.73
N GLN A 5 -10.93 -7.71 29.58
CA GLN A 5 -10.87 -8.63 28.44
C GLN A 5 -9.44 -8.64 27.92
N SER A 6 -8.80 -9.80 28.04
CA SER A 6 -7.49 -10.06 27.43
C SER A 6 -7.53 -9.68 25.94
N VAL A 7 -6.51 -9.00 25.43
CA VAL A 7 -6.40 -8.61 24.01
C VAL A 7 -6.59 -9.82 23.08
N PHE A 8 -6.23 -11.02 23.57
CA PHE A 8 -6.41 -12.28 22.87
C PHE A 8 -7.87 -12.69 22.64
N SER A 9 -8.83 -12.13 23.39
CA SER A 9 -10.26 -12.38 23.20
C SER A 9 -10.77 -11.89 21.83
N LEU A 10 -10.10 -10.90 21.22
CA LEU A 10 -10.42 -10.39 19.89
C LEU A 10 -10.25 -11.47 18.80
N PHE A 11 -9.29 -12.39 18.97
CA PHE A 11 -9.06 -13.50 18.05
C PHE A 11 -10.15 -14.59 18.10
N SER A 12 -11.10 -14.50 19.02
CA SER A 12 -12.29 -15.33 19.00
C SER A 12 -13.23 -14.95 17.84
N SER A 13 -13.25 -13.66 17.46
CA SER A 13 -14.03 -13.17 16.31
C SER A 13 -13.41 -13.60 14.99
N ARG A 14 -14.21 -14.25 14.13
CA ARG A 14 -13.78 -14.66 12.78
C ARG A 14 -13.37 -13.45 11.93
N ASP A 15 -14.12 -12.36 12.01
CA ASP A 15 -13.88 -11.16 11.20
C ASP A 15 -12.55 -10.50 11.60
N PHE A 16 -12.26 -10.44 12.90
CA PHE A 16 -10.99 -9.93 13.39
C PHE A 16 -9.80 -10.79 12.92
N ARG A 17 -9.91 -12.12 12.99
CA ARG A 17 -8.85 -13.02 12.49
C ARG A 17 -8.56 -12.82 11.01
N LEU A 18 -9.61 -12.70 10.18
CA LEU A 18 -9.47 -12.48 8.75
C LEU A 18 -8.82 -11.12 8.45
N PHE A 19 -9.30 -10.06 9.11
CA PHE A 19 -8.72 -8.73 8.99
C PHE A 19 -7.24 -8.71 9.41
N TYR A 20 -6.93 -9.25 10.59
CA TYR A 20 -5.58 -9.24 11.14
C TYR A 20 -4.59 -10.02 10.27
N ALA A 21 -4.96 -11.22 9.80
CA ALA A 21 -4.12 -12.01 8.92
C ALA A 21 -3.90 -11.32 7.55
N GLY A 22 -4.95 -10.71 6.99
CA GLY A 22 -4.86 -9.95 5.74
C GLY A 22 -3.97 -8.73 5.87
N GLN A 23 -4.14 -7.94 6.93
CA GLN A 23 -3.34 -6.75 7.21
C GLN A 23 -1.88 -7.09 7.52
N ALA A 24 -1.62 -8.12 8.33
CA ALA A 24 -0.27 -8.59 8.60
C ALA A 24 0.45 -8.97 7.30
N THR A 25 -0.23 -9.71 6.43
CA THR A 25 0.31 -10.10 5.11
C THR A 25 0.57 -8.89 4.23
N SER A 26 -0.35 -7.91 4.22
CA SER A 26 -0.22 -6.69 3.42
C SER A 26 0.96 -5.84 3.88
N TYR A 27 1.16 -5.68 5.19
CA TYR A 27 2.32 -4.96 5.74
C TYR A 27 3.65 -5.64 5.44
N LEU A 28 3.69 -6.98 5.43
CA LEU A 28 4.88 -7.70 5.00
C LEU A 28 5.17 -7.40 3.51
N GLY A 29 4.15 -7.41 2.66
CA GLY A 29 4.28 -7.02 1.25
C GLY A 29 4.74 -5.58 1.05
N ASP A 30 4.19 -4.64 1.82
CA ASP A 30 4.58 -3.22 1.80
C ASP A 30 6.05 -3.03 2.19
N GLY A 31 6.53 -3.75 3.21
CA GLY A 31 7.92 -3.73 3.63
C GLY A 31 8.88 -4.22 2.55
N LEU A 32 8.50 -5.28 1.83
CA LEU A 32 9.29 -5.75 0.67
C LEU A 32 9.26 -4.73 -0.47
N ARG A 33 8.10 -4.14 -0.75
CA ARG A 33 7.92 -3.13 -1.80
C ARG A 33 8.77 -1.89 -1.58
N THR A 34 8.89 -1.40 -0.33
CA THR A 34 9.68 -0.20 0.03
C THR A 34 11.17 -0.35 -0.22
N ILE A 35 11.66 -1.58 -0.42
CA ILE A 35 13.04 -1.88 -0.79
C ILE A 35 13.12 -2.23 -2.28
N ALA A 36 12.23 -3.10 -2.75
CA ALA A 36 12.28 -3.65 -4.11
C ALA A 36 12.04 -2.60 -5.20
N VAL A 37 11.03 -1.73 -5.03
CA VAL A 37 10.65 -0.76 -6.07
C VAL A 37 11.73 0.34 -6.27
N PRO A 38 12.28 0.97 -5.22
CA PRO A 38 13.36 1.94 -5.39
C PRO A 38 14.62 1.32 -6.01
N LEU A 39 14.97 0.09 -5.61
CA LEU A 39 16.09 -0.66 -6.21
C LEU A 39 15.84 -0.98 -7.69
N LEU A 40 14.61 -1.35 -8.06
CA LEU A 40 14.25 -1.58 -9.46
C LEU A 40 14.40 -0.31 -10.30
N VAL A 41 13.95 0.84 -9.81
CA VAL A 41 14.14 2.14 -10.48
C VAL A 41 15.63 2.46 -10.63
N PHE A 42 16.44 2.18 -9.60
CA PHE A 42 17.88 2.37 -9.68
C PHE A 42 18.53 1.43 -10.71
N GLN A 43 18.16 0.15 -10.73
CA GLN A 43 18.67 -0.80 -11.71
C GLN A 43 18.31 -0.41 -13.15
N MET A 44 17.12 0.16 -13.37
CA MET A 44 16.67 0.60 -14.69
C MET A 44 17.30 1.92 -15.14
N THR A 45 17.66 2.81 -14.21
CA THR A 45 18.09 4.19 -14.56
C THR A 45 19.55 4.52 -14.23
N GLY A 46 20.20 3.74 -13.35
CA GLY A 46 21.51 4.04 -12.78
C GLY A 46 21.54 5.29 -11.89
N SER A 47 20.39 5.88 -11.55
CA SER A 47 20.31 7.21 -10.92
C SER A 47 19.82 7.15 -9.48
N ALA A 48 20.66 7.57 -8.54
CA ALA A 48 20.30 7.74 -7.14
C ALA A 48 19.22 8.82 -6.94
N PHE A 49 19.16 9.82 -7.82
CA PHE A 49 18.11 10.84 -7.80
C PHE A 49 16.74 10.23 -8.08
N ASN A 50 16.64 9.34 -9.07
CA ASN A 50 15.38 8.66 -9.38
C ASN A 50 14.94 7.70 -8.28
N LEU A 51 15.90 7.02 -7.63
CA LEU A 51 15.63 6.22 -6.43
C LEU A 51 15.10 7.10 -5.30
N GLY A 52 15.74 8.23 -4.99
CA GLY A 52 15.22 9.17 -3.99
C GLY A 52 13.83 9.70 -4.36
N GLY A 53 13.61 9.92 -5.65
CA GLY A 53 12.32 10.32 -6.22
C GLY A 53 11.18 9.35 -5.91
N THR A 54 11.44 8.04 -5.83
CA THR A 54 10.38 7.07 -5.47
C THR A 54 9.85 7.32 -4.06
N TYR A 55 10.76 7.55 -3.10
CA TYR A 55 10.38 7.88 -1.73
C TYR A 55 9.69 9.24 -1.64
N ALA A 56 10.21 10.24 -2.36
CA ALA A 56 9.59 11.58 -2.39
C ALA A 56 8.16 11.52 -2.94
N THR A 57 7.93 10.74 -3.99
CA THR A 57 6.60 10.53 -4.59
C THR A 57 5.66 9.84 -3.62
N GLU A 58 6.13 8.80 -2.93
CA GLU A 58 5.34 8.07 -1.94
C GLU A 58 4.93 8.97 -0.77
N VAL A 59 5.87 9.67 -0.15
CA VAL A 59 5.59 10.57 0.99
C VAL A 59 4.71 11.74 0.57
N PHE A 60 5.01 12.37 -0.56
CA PHE A 60 4.22 13.49 -1.07
C PHE A 60 2.77 13.09 -1.34
N THR A 61 2.58 11.96 -2.04
CA THR A 61 1.24 11.48 -2.38
C THR A 61 0.49 11.04 -1.13
N PHE A 62 1.14 10.30 -0.23
CA PHE A 62 0.53 9.89 1.03
C PHE A 62 0.08 11.11 1.85
N GLY A 63 0.96 12.10 2.00
CA GLY A 63 0.65 13.34 2.70
C GLY A 63 -0.55 14.08 2.09
N LEU A 64 -0.56 14.21 0.76
CA LEU A 64 -1.64 14.88 0.03
C LEU A 64 -3.00 14.20 0.22
N PHE A 65 -3.03 12.86 0.17
CA PHE A 65 -4.27 12.09 0.26
C PHE A 65 -4.68 11.74 1.70
N SER A 66 -3.82 11.89 2.70
CA SER A 66 -4.13 11.54 4.10
C SER A 66 -5.33 12.31 4.67
N LEU A 67 -5.41 13.62 4.38
CA LEU A 67 -6.51 14.48 4.83
C LEU A 67 -7.83 14.10 4.17
N VAL A 68 -7.78 13.83 2.86
CA VAL A 68 -8.95 13.45 2.07
C VAL A 68 -9.40 12.04 2.45
N GLY A 69 -8.45 11.13 2.67
CA GLY A 69 -8.63 9.75 3.10
C GLY A 69 -9.42 9.64 4.41
N GLY A 70 -9.02 10.38 5.43
CA GLY A 70 -9.77 10.44 6.69
C GLY A 70 -11.22 10.88 6.50
N SER A 71 -11.44 11.93 5.71
CA SER A 71 -12.80 12.42 5.44
C SER A 71 -13.67 11.44 4.66
N LEU A 72 -13.07 10.66 3.73
CA LEU A 72 -13.73 9.61 2.97
C LEU A 72 -14.07 8.41 3.87
N ALA A 73 -13.14 7.99 4.72
CA ALA A 73 -13.31 6.89 5.65
C ALA A 73 -14.41 7.14 6.69
N ASP A 74 -14.74 8.40 6.96
CA ASP A 74 -15.85 8.78 7.84
C ASP A 74 -17.21 8.83 7.13
N ARG A 75 -17.23 9.04 5.81
CA ARG A 75 -18.47 9.19 5.02
C ARG A 75 -18.90 7.93 4.30
N LEU A 76 -17.96 7.03 4.01
CA LEU A 76 -18.19 5.82 3.24
C LEU A 76 -18.20 4.57 4.14
N ASP A 77 -18.73 3.46 3.61
CA ASP A 77 -18.57 2.15 4.26
C ASP A 77 -17.09 1.78 4.30
N ARG A 78 -16.49 1.87 5.50
CA ARG A 78 -15.08 1.61 5.77
C ARG A 78 -14.62 0.25 5.26
N ARG A 79 -15.47 -0.78 5.35
CA ARG A 79 -15.11 -2.12 4.90
C ARG A 79 -15.01 -2.18 3.38
N ARG A 80 -15.93 -1.55 2.66
CA ARG A 80 -15.89 -1.50 1.19
C ARG A 80 -14.72 -0.65 0.70
N LEU A 81 -14.44 0.46 1.38
CA LEU A 81 -13.32 1.33 1.05
C LEU A 81 -11.98 0.61 1.21
N MET A 82 -11.77 -0.07 2.35
CA MET A 82 -10.61 -0.94 2.59
C MET A 82 -10.40 -1.94 1.46
N ILE A 83 -11.43 -2.73 1.15
CA ILE A 83 -11.34 -3.78 0.13
C ILE A 83 -10.99 -3.17 -1.24
N ALA A 84 -11.59 -2.02 -1.59
CA ALA A 84 -11.27 -1.35 -2.85
C ALA A 84 -9.81 -0.88 -2.90
N CYS A 85 -9.30 -0.27 -1.83
CA CYS A 85 -7.91 0.16 -1.72
C CYS A 85 -6.94 -1.03 -1.81
N ASP A 86 -7.21 -2.12 -1.08
CA ASP A 86 -6.40 -3.33 -1.10
C ASP A 86 -6.38 -3.99 -2.50
N VAL A 87 -7.53 -4.04 -3.18
CA VAL A 87 -7.62 -4.56 -4.55
C VAL A 87 -6.81 -3.71 -5.53
N VAL A 88 -6.86 -2.38 -5.42
CA VAL A 88 -6.06 -1.48 -6.26
C VAL A 88 -4.56 -1.65 -5.98
N ARG A 89 -4.16 -1.72 -4.71
CA ARG A 89 -2.75 -1.94 -4.32
C ARG A 89 -2.22 -3.27 -4.85
N PHE A 90 -3.02 -4.34 -4.72
CA PHE A 90 -2.71 -5.64 -5.30
C PHE A 90 -2.57 -5.58 -6.82
N ALA A 91 -3.53 -4.94 -7.52
CA ALA A 91 -3.51 -4.82 -8.97
C ALA A 91 -2.26 -4.08 -9.47
N ILE A 92 -1.83 -3.02 -8.78
CA ILE A 92 -0.59 -2.28 -9.11
C ILE A 92 0.64 -3.16 -8.93
N LEU A 93 0.74 -3.89 -7.82
CA LEU A 93 1.88 -4.78 -7.59
C LEU A 93 1.91 -5.95 -8.58
N ALA A 94 0.76 -6.52 -8.91
CA ALA A 94 0.64 -7.54 -9.95
C ALA A 94 1.04 -6.98 -11.33
N ALA A 95 0.63 -5.75 -11.65
CA ALA A 95 1.04 -5.06 -12.87
C ALA A 95 2.56 -4.83 -12.90
N PHE A 96 3.18 -4.41 -11.79
CA PHE A 96 4.63 -4.27 -11.71
C PHE A 96 5.36 -5.60 -11.90
N ALA A 97 4.89 -6.67 -11.25
CA ALA A 97 5.51 -8.00 -11.38
C ALA A 97 5.44 -8.53 -12.81
N THR A 98 4.27 -8.45 -13.45
CA THR A 98 4.06 -8.88 -14.85
C THR A 98 4.81 -7.98 -15.84
N ALA A 99 4.87 -6.67 -15.56
CA ALA A 99 5.64 -5.71 -16.35
C ALA A 99 7.15 -5.92 -16.24
N ALA A 100 7.66 -6.19 -15.05
CA ALA A 100 9.08 -6.51 -14.86
C ALA A 100 9.44 -7.82 -15.58
N TRP A 101 8.59 -8.86 -15.45
CA TRP A 101 8.80 -10.14 -16.13
C TRP A 101 8.84 -9.99 -17.66
N GLY A 102 7.91 -9.22 -18.23
CA GLY A 102 7.81 -8.99 -19.67
C GLY A 102 8.83 -8.00 -20.24
N LYS A 103 9.69 -7.38 -19.42
CA LYS A 103 10.71 -6.37 -19.81
C LYS A 103 10.21 -5.11 -20.53
N TRP A 104 8.90 -4.89 -20.49
CA TRP A 104 8.16 -3.72 -20.97
C TRP A 104 7.87 -2.66 -19.89
N LEU A 105 8.34 -2.87 -18.65
CA LEU A 105 8.19 -1.88 -17.59
C LEU A 105 9.01 -0.63 -17.89
N THR A 106 8.42 0.55 -17.71
CA THR A 106 9.11 1.84 -17.86
C THR A 106 9.05 2.64 -16.57
N VAL A 107 10.01 3.54 -16.40
CA VAL A 107 10.18 4.36 -15.20
C VAL A 107 8.94 5.23 -14.92
N PRO A 108 8.30 5.91 -15.90
CA PRO A 108 7.09 6.68 -15.62
C PRO A 108 5.96 5.84 -15.02
N TRP A 109 5.77 4.60 -15.49
CA TRP A 109 4.74 3.71 -14.95
C TRP A 109 5.02 3.30 -13.50
N LEU A 110 6.29 3.16 -13.13
CA LEU A 110 6.68 2.93 -11.73
C LEU A 110 6.26 4.11 -10.85
N PHE A 111 6.52 5.35 -11.26
CA PHE A 111 6.12 6.54 -10.50
C PHE A 111 4.60 6.67 -10.36
N VAL A 112 3.86 6.42 -11.45
CA VAL A 112 2.39 6.42 -11.41
C VAL A 112 1.87 5.36 -10.44
N GLY A 113 2.36 4.11 -10.54
CA GLY A 113 1.92 3.05 -9.64
C GLY A 113 2.32 3.29 -8.18
N ILE A 114 3.48 3.91 -7.91
CA ILE A 114 3.88 4.34 -6.57
C ILE A 114 2.87 5.35 -6.02
N ALA A 115 2.52 6.38 -6.80
CA ALA A 115 1.57 7.40 -6.39
C ALA A 115 0.18 6.80 -6.11
N VAL A 116 -0.35 5.97 -7.00
CA VAL A 116 -1.68 5.37 -6.78
C VAL A 116 -1.67 4.44 -5.57
N HIS A 117 -0.63 3.64 -5.39
CA HIS A 117 -0.51 2.78 -4.20
C HIS A 117 -0.42 3.61 -2.91
N ALA A 118 0.36 4.69 -2.90
CA ALA A 118 0.49 5.60 -1.75
C ALA A 118 -0.83 6.32 -1.44
N ALA A 119 -1.58 6.74 -2.48
CA ALA A 119 -2.90 7.33 -2.31
C ALA A 119 -3.89 6.33 -1.70
N CYS A 120 -3.89 5.08 -2.17
CA CYS A 120 -4.71 4.03 -1.57
C CYS A 120 -4.36 3.83 -0.09
N GLY A 121 -3.07 3.70 0.25
CA GLY A 121 -2.63 3.53 1.64
C GLY A 121 -2.89 4.73 2.54
N ALA A 122 -3.02 5.94 1.98
CA ALA A 122 -3.44 7.12 2.74
C ALA A 122 -4.96 7.14 3.01
N ILE A 123 -5.74 6.51 2.15
CA ILE A 123 -7.20 6.39 2.29
C ILE A 123 -7.55 5.22 3.22
N PHE A 124 -6.88 4.08 3.06
CA PHE A 124 -7.05 2.87 3.86
C PHE A 124 -5.82 1.94 3.75
#